data_AF-A0A1I2VGF0-F1
#
_entry.id   AF-A0A1I2VGF0-F1
#
_cell.length_a   1.000
_cell.length_b   1.000
_cell.length_c   1.000
_cell.angle_alpha   90.00
_cell.angle_beta   90.00
_cell.angle_gamma   90.00
#
_symmetry.space_group_name_H-M   'P 1'
#
loop_
_entity.id
_entity.type
_entity.pdbx_description
1 polymer ?
#
loop_
_entity_poly.entity_id
_entity_poly.type
_entity_poly.pdbx_seq_one_letter_code
_entity_poly.pdbx_strand_id
1 'polypeptide(L)'
;MASLRSRRDRSVNVWPGYVDALATLLLAVVFLLTIFVVGQFFLSQEITGRDSVLTRLNRQIADLTDLLALERSSRKTQEATVSSLRNTLLGAEAERDRLKLKSEAGEGATAKQGEVDRQLAADRAGAARAATQIDLLNEQIAAMRRQLAALEDALAASENRDKESQARIADLGSRLNVALAQKVQELARYRSDFFGRLRQILGSRPDIRVVGDRFVLQSEVLFPAGSATLKPEAAPELDRIAGAILDLSRQIPADIPWVLRVDGHTDVRPIASAQFPSNWSLSAARAIAVVQAMVAKGIPAQRLLAGAFGEFQPIDPGTTEEAYARNRRIEMKLTER
;
A
#
# COMPACT_ATOMS: atom_id res chain seq x y z
N MET A 1 -64.98 -3.84 37.67
CA MET A 1 -64.50 -4.03 36.29
C MET A 1 -64.35 -2.67 35.64
N ALA A 2 -63.38 -2.31 34.83
CA ALA A 2 -62.03 -2.79 34.52
C ALA A 2 -61.38 -1.60 33.79
N SER A 3 -60.23 -1.12 34.26
CA SER A 3 -59.52 0.02 33.65
C SER A 3 -58.70 -0.47 32.45
N LEU A 4 -59.11 -0.09 31.24
CA LEU A 4 -58.33 -0.35 30.02
C LEU A 4 -57.31 0.78 29.81
N ARG A 5 -56.07 0.53 30.24
CA ARG A 5 -54.90 1.37 29.93
C ARG A 5 -54.52 1.15 28.46
N SER A 6 -54.69 2.19 27.65
CA SER A 6 -54.04 2.32 26.34
C SER A 6 -52.51 2.26 26.52
N ARG A 7 -51.89 1.20 26.01
CA ARG A 7 -50.44 1.03 25.96
C ARG A 7 -50.00 1.40 24.55
N ARG A 8 -49.44 2.61 24.42
CA ARG A 8 -48.73 3.08 23.22
C ARG A 8 -47.73 2.02 22.78
N ASP A 9 -47.92 1.51 21.57
CA ASP A 9 -46.99 0.65 20.87
C ASP A 9 -45.71 1.47 20.62
N ARG A 10 -44.65 1.17 21.38
CA ARG A 10 -43.30 1.68 21.11
C ARG A 10 -42.67 0.68 20.16
N SER A 11 -42.76 0.95 18.86
CA SER A 11 -41.93 0.29 17.87
C SER A 11 -40.46 0.54 18.24
N VAL A 12 -39.78 -0.50 18.70
CA VAL A 12 -38.33 -0.47 18.89
C VAL A 12 -37.74 -0.58 17.49
N ASN A 13 -37.41 0.57 16.91
CA ASN A 13 -36.64 0.65 15.67
C ASN A 13 -35.25 0.06 15.90
N VAL A 14 -35.04 -1.20 15.49
CA VAL A 14 -33.73 -1.90 15.51
C VAL A 14 -32.86 -1.49 14.30
N TRP A 15 -33.48 -0.83 13.33
CA TRP A 15 -32.86 -0.28 12.11
C TRP A 15 -31.60 0.57 12.33
N PRO A 16 -31.47 1.41 13.38
CA PRO A 16 -30.29 2.27 13.53
C PRO A 16 -29.00 1.49 13.82
N GLY A 17 -29.04 0.48 14.70
CA GLY A 17 -27.80 -0.14 15.22
C GLY A 17 -27.09 -1.09 14.25
N TYR A 18 -27.84 -1.80 13.39
CA TYR A 18 -27.25 -2.70 12.39
C TYR A 18 -26.64 -1.92 11.22
N VAL A 19 -27.32 -0.85 10.80
CA VAL A 19 -26.78 0.11 9.83
C VAL A 19 -25.54 0.78 10.39
N ASP A 20 -25.49 1.08 11.69
CA ASP A 20 -24.32 1.70 12.34
C ASP A 20 -23.12 0.74 12.45
N ALA A 21 -23.34 -0.54 12.73
CA ALA A 21 -22.29 -1.57 12.76
C ALA A 21 -21.73 -1.89 11.37
N LEU A 22 -22.59 -1.99 10.35
CA LEU A 22 -22.16 -2.14 8.96
C LEU A 22 -21.48 -0.86 8.46
N ALA A 23 -22.00 0.31 8.80
CA ALA A 23 -21.38 1.58 8.44
C ALA A 23 -20.00 1.71 9.08
N THR A 24 -19.82 1.37 10.36
CA THR A 24 -18.51 1.43 11.03
C THR A 24 -17.51 0.43 10.46
N LEU A 25 -17.92 -0.79 10.11
CA LEU A 25 -17.04 -1.78 9.50
C LEU A 25 -16.65 -1.39 8.06
N LEU A 26 -17.61 -0.91 7.28
CA LEU A 26 -17.38 -0.41 5.92
C LEU A 26 -16.50 0.85 5.97
N LEU A 27 -16.70 1.73 6.94
CA LEU A 27 -15.88 2.91 7.18
C LEU A 27 -14.46 2.54 7.66
N ALA A 28 -14.30 1.50 8.47
CA ALA A 28 -12.98 0.99 8.85
C ALA A 28 -12.23 0.36 7.67
N VAL A 29 -12.90 -0.44 6.84
CA VAL A 29 -12.32 -1.04 5.63
C VAL A 29 -11.97 0.02 4.61
N VAL A 30 -12.88 0.97 4.38
CA VAL A 30 -12.63 2.13 3.51
C VAL A 30 -11.48 2.93 4.08
N PHE A 31 -11.42 3.22 5.39
CA PHE A 31 -10.32 3.94 6.01
C PHE A 31 -8.97 3.23 5.83
N LEU A 32 -8.92 1.90 6.01
CA LEU A 32 -7.70 1.11 5.80
C LEU A 32 -7.28 1.09 4.33
N LEU A 33 -8.22 0.91 3.41
CA LEU A 33 -7.99 1.05 1.97
C LEU A 33 -7.55 2.45 1.60
N THR A 34 -8.11 3.48 2.23
CA THR A 34 -7.76 4.88 1.96
C THR A 34 -6.35 5.15 2.45
N ILE A 35 -5.97 4.70 3.64
CA ILE A 35 -4.58 4.79 4.15
C ILE A 35 -3.62 4.06 3.21
N PHE A 36 -3.98 2.85 2.79
CA PHE A 36 -3.14 2.06 1.90
C PHE A 36 -2.99 2.73 0.52
N VAL A 37 -4.08 3.19 -0.08
CA VAL A 37 -4.09 3.89 -1.37
C VAL A 37 -3.36 5.22 -1.27
N VAL A 38 -3.55 5.98 -0.19
CA VAL A 38 -2.82 7.23 0.07
C VAL A 38 -1.32 6.94 0.25
N GLY A 39 -0.96 5.89 0.99
CA GLY A 39 0.44 5.47 1.15
C GLY A 39 1.07 5.05 -0.19
N GLN A 40 0.35 4.26 -1.00
CA GLN A 40 0.78 3.89 -2.35
C GLN A 40 0.88 5.11 -3.28
N PHE A 41 -0.05 6.05 -3.17
CA PHE A 41 -0.07 7.28 -3.95
C PHE A 41 1.12 8.18 -3.62
N PHE A 42 1.42 8.39 -2.34
CA PHE A 42 2.61 9.15 -1.92
C PHE A 42 3.90 8.45 -2.35
N LEU A 43 4.00 7.12 -2.19
CA LEU A 43 5.19 6.37 -2.61
C LEU A 43 5.36 6.40 -4.13
N SER A 44 4.27 6.27 -4.89
CA SER A 44 4.28 6.40 -6.35
C SER A 44 4.61 7.82 -6.80
N GLN A 45 4.08 8.86 -6.14
CA GLN A 45 4.42 10.24 -6.46
C GLN A 45 5.89 10.56 -6.17
N GLU A 46 6.44 10.03 -5.09
CA GLU A 46 7.85 10.22 -4.72
C GLU A 46 8.78 9.52 -5.75
N ILE A 47 8.45 8.29 -6.16
CA ILE A 47 9.23 7.51 -7.13
C ILE A 47 9.07 8.08 -8.55
N THR A 48 7.85 8.30 -9.02
CA THR A 48 7.60 8.87 -10.36
C THR A 48 8.12 10.32 -10.45
N GLY A 49 8.03 11.07 -9.35
CA GLY A 49 8.64 12.39 -9.23
C GLY A 49 10.15 12.33 -9.40
N ARG A 50 10.83 11.42 -8.67
CA ARG A 50 12.29 11.21 -8.80
C ARG A 50 12.71 10.73 -10.18
N ASP A 51 12.03 9.77 -10.78
CA ASP A 51 12.34 9.28 -12.14
C ASP A 51 12.20 10.39 -13.18
N SER A 52 11.19 11.25 -13.02
CA SER A 52 11.00 12.40 -13.90
C SER A 52 12.11 13.44 -13.74
N VAL A 53 12.64 13.62 -12.52
CA VAL A 53 13.76 14.52 -12.22
C VAL A 53 15.07 13.95 -12.76
N LEU A 54 15.33 12.65 -12.58
CA LEU A 54 16.51 11.98 -13.13
C LEU A 54 16.53 11.99 -14.66
N THR A 55 15.38 11.69 -15.29
CA THR A 55 15.25 11.75 -16.75
C THR A 55 15.46 13.19 -17.26
N ARG A 56 14.97 14.18 -16.51
CA ARG A 56 15.17 15.60 -16.84
C ARG A 56 16.63 16.03 -16.69
N LEU A 57 17.29 15.62 -15.61
CA LEU A 57 18.71 15.89 -15.38
C LEU A 57 19.57 15.22 -16.44
N ASN A 58 19.31 13.96 -16.79
CA ASN A 58 20.03 13.27 -17.87
C ASN A 58 19.85 13.96 -19.24
N ARG A 59 18.64 14.43 -19.55
CA ARG A 59 18.43 15.26 -20.75
C ARG A 59 19.19 16.58 -20.68
N GLN A 60 19.17 17.27 -19.54
CA GLN A 60 19.93 18.51 -19.36
C GLN A 60 21.44 18.28 -19.50
N ILE A 61 21.98 17.16 -19.00
CA ILE A 61 23.39 16.79 -19.18
C ILE A 61 23.70 16.54 -20.66
N ALA A 62 22.82 15.83 -21.39
CA ALA A 62 22.99 15.61 -22.83
C ALA A 62 22.95 16.93 -23.61
N ASP A 63 21.96 17.80 -23.34
CA ASP A 63 21.82 19.11 -23.97
C ASP A 63 23.04 20.01 -23.69
N LEU A 64 23.56 20.01 -22.45
CA LEU A 64 24.77 20.74 -22.07
C LEU A 64 26.01 20.19 -22.79
N THR A 65 26.08 18.87 -23.00
CA THR A 65 27.18 18.23 -23.72
C THR A 65 27.17 18.62 -25.19
N ASP A 66 25.99 18.64 -25.82
CA ASP A 66 25.80 19.07 -27.20
C ASP A 66 26.08 20.58 -27.38
N LEU A 67 25.63 21.41 -26.44
CA LEU A 67 25.96 22.84 -26.40
C LEU A 67 27.47 23.06 -26.27
N LEU A 68 28.14 22.30 -25.40
CA LEU A 68 29.59 22.39 -25.24
C LEU A 68 30.35 21.95 -26.51
N ALA A 69 29.84 20.94 -27.22
CA ALA A 69 30.42 20.51 -28.50
C ALA A 69 30.26 21.58 -29.58
N LEU A 70 29.08 22.22 -29.65
CA LEU A 70 28.79 23.31 -30.57
C LEU A 70 29.68 24.54 -30.26
N GLU A 71 29.85 24.87 -29.00
CA GLU A 71 30.68 25.99 -28.54
C GLU A 71 32.15 25.76 -28.89
N ARG A 72 32.69 24.56 -28.63
CA ARG A 72 34.06 24.18 -29.04
C ARG A 72 34.28 24.33 -30.55
N SER A 73 33.28 23.98 -31.35
CA SER A 73 33.31 24.15 -32.80
C SER A 73 33.33 25.63 -33.19
N SER A 74 32.44 26.44 -32.59
CA SER A 74 32.39 27.89 -32.81
C SER A 74 33.70 28.58 -32.43
N ARG A 75 34.28 28.20 -31.28
CA ARG A 75 35.59 28.68 -30.83
C ARG A 75 36.69 28.37 -31.84
N LYS A 76 36.74 27.15 -32.37
CA LYS A 76 37.71 26.76 -33.40
C LYS A 76 37.56 27.61 -34.67
N THR A 77 36.33 27.92 -35.08
CA THR A 77 36.06 28.83 -36.19
C THR A 77 36.54 30.25 -35.89
N GLN A 78 36.28 30.76 -34.68
CA GLN A 78 36.73 32.10 -34.26
C GLN A 78 38.24 32.20 -34.14
N GLU A 79 38.94 31.18 -33.64
CA GLU A 79 40.41 31.11 -33.65
C GLU A 79 40.97 31.18 -35.08
N ALA A 80 40.31 30.51 -36.02
CA ALA A 80 40.64 30.62 -37.44
C ALA A 80 40.36 32.02 -38.01
N THR A 81 39.26 32.66 -37.63
CA THR A 81 38.94 34.05 -38.01
C THR A 81 39.95 35.04 -37.44
N VAL A 82 40.33 34.92 -36.16
CA VAL A 82 41.35 35.76 -35.52
C VAL A 82 42.69 35.60 -36.23
N SER A 83 43.06 34.36 -36.57
CA SER A 83 44.29 34.09 -37.32
C SER A 83 44.26 34.73 -38.71
N SER A 84 43.11 34.65 -39.40
CA SER A 84 42.89 35.32 -40.69
C SER A 84 43.00 36.84 -40.57
N LEU A 85 42.28 37.45 -39.63
CA LEU A 85 42.33 38.90 -39.37
C LEU A 85 43.73 39.36 -39.02
N ARG A 86 44.49 38.58 -38.25
CA ARG A 86 45.88 38.88 -37.91
C ARG A 86 46.77 38.90 -39.16
N ASN A 87 46.57 37.97 -40.08
CA ASN A 87 47.28 37.96 -41.37
C ASN A 87 46.88 39.15 -42.24
N THR A 88 45.59 39.52 -42.26
CA THR A 88 45.10 40.73 -42.96
C THR A 88 45.69 42.00 -42.36
N LEU A 89 45.76 42.09 -41.03
CA LEU A 89 46.36 43.21 -40.30
C LEU A 89 47.83 43.38 -40.66
N LEU A 90 48.61 42.29 -40.63
CA LEU A 90 50.02 42.30 -41.03
C LEU A 90 50.20 42.77 -42.48
N GLY A 91 49.33 42.33 -43.39
CA GLY A 91 49.32 42.78 -44.79
C GLY A 91 49.01 44.27 -44.93
N ALA A 92 48.02 44.77 -44.19
CA ALA A 92 47.64 46.18 -44.19
C ALA A 92 48.72 47.09 -43.57
N GLU A 93 49.35 46.66 -42.47
CA GLU A 93 50.47 47.36 -41.85
C GLU A 93 51.65 47.49 -42.83
N ALA A 94 52.00 46.41 -43.54
CA ALA A 94 53.05 46.44 -44.57
C ALA A 94 52.73 47.40 -45.72
N GLU A 95 51.47 47.45 -46.18
CA GLU A 95 51.05 48.37 -47.24
C GLU A 95 51.03 49.83 -46.76
N ARG A 96 50.60 50.09 -45.53
CA ARG A 96 50.69 51.42 -44.90
C ARG A 96 52.14 51.91 -44.85
N ASP A 97 53.06 51.05 -44.42
CA ASP A 97 54.48 51.42 -44.31
C ASP A 97 55.08 51.71 -45.69
N ARG A 98 54.67 50.95 -46.72
CA ARG A 98 55.02 51.20 -48.13
C ARG A 98 54.46 52.53 -48.65
N LEU A 99 53.21 52.84 -48.35
CA LEU A 99 52.56 54.10 -48.73
C LEU A 99 53.17 55.30 -48.00
N LYS A 100 53.58 55.13 -46.74
CA LYS A 100 54.27 56.16 -45.95
C LYS A 100 55.59 56.55 -46.61
N LEU A 101 56.39 55.56 -46.99
CA LEU A 101 57.65 55.76 -47.73
C LEU A 101 57.42 56.47 -49.08
N LYS A 102 56.31 56.16 -49.78
CA LYS A 102 55.91 56.88 -51.01
C LYS A 102 55.42 58.31 -50.74
N SER A 103 54.73 58.54 -49.63
CA SER A 103 54.28 59.88 -49.22
C SER A 103 55.45 60.78 -48.85
N GLU A 104 56.46 60.23 -48.16
CA GLU A 104 57.71 60.91 -47.83
C GLU A 104 58.54 61.24 -49.08
N ALA A 105 58.29 60.53 -50.20
CA ALA A 105 58.87 60.78 -51.52
C ALA A 105 58.10 61.79 -52.40
N GLY A 106 57.03 62.44 -51.89
CA GLY A 106 56.44 63.64 -52.51
C GLY A 106 55.21 63.47 -53.42
N GLU A 107 54.60 62.27 -53.53
CA GLU A 107 53.39 62.06 -54.36
C GLU A 107 52.17 61.60 -53.52
N GLY A 108 51.23 62.52 -53.27
CA GLY A 108 49.77 62.26 -53.20
C GLY A 108 49.20 61.12 -52.32
N ALA A 109 49.84 60.68 -51.24
CA ALA A 109 49.46 59.46 -50.51
C ALA A 109 48.65 59.63 -49.20
N THR A 110 48.27 60.85 -48.81
CA THR A 110 47.63 61.12 -47.50
C THR A 110 46.22 60.50 -47.35
N ALA A 111 45.42 60.44 -48.41
CA ALA A 111 44.06 59.90 -48.36
C ALA A 111 44.01 58.36 -48.19
N LYS A 112 44.91 57.64 -48.88
CA LYS A 112 45.03 56.18 -48.75
C LYS A 112 45.62 55.76 -47.39
N GLN A 113 46.58 56.54 -46.87
CA GLN A 113 47.14 56.32 -45.54
C GLN A 113 46.06 56.37 -44.44
N GLY A 114 45.20 57.40 -44.47
CA GLY A 114 44.11 57.56 -43.51
C GLY A 114 43.05 56.46 -43.59
N GLU A 115 42.83 55.88 -44.77
CA GLU A 115 41.89 54.76 -44.93
C GLU A 115 42.46 53.46 -44.33
N VAL A 116 43.75 53.17 -44.55
CA VAL A 116 44.40 51.99 -43.96
C VAL A 116 44.48 52.08 -42.44
N ASP A 117 44.76 53.27 -41.89
CA ASP A 117 44.78 53.47 -40.43
C ASP A 117 43.39 53.29 -39.79
N ARG A 118 42.31 53.70 -40.47
CA ARG A 118 40.93 53.43 -40.01
C ARG A 118 40.61 51.93 -40.04
N GLN A 119 41.01 51.22 -41.09
CA GLN A 119 40.81 49.78 -41.21
C GLN A 119 41.52 49.02 -40.07
N LEU A 120 42.78 49.40 -39.79
CA LEU A 120 43.59 48.85 -38.70
C LEU A 120 42.97 49.08 -37.32
N ALA A 121 42.43 50.28 -37.08
CA ALA A 121 41.73 50.60 -35.85
C ALA A 121 40.44 49.77 -35.71
N ALA A 122 39.69 49.57 -36.80
CA ALA A 122 38.50 48.74 -36.82
C ALA A 122 38.81 47.26 -36.54
N ASP A 123 39.86 46.72 -37.16
CA ASP A 123 40.28 45.33 -36.98
C ASP A 123 40.80 45.06 -35.56
N ARG A 124 41.59 45.99 -34.99
CA ARG A 124 42.04 45.90 -33.58
C ARG A 124 40.85 45.97 -32.62
N ALA A 125 39.88 46.82 -32.87
CA ALA A 125 38.66 46.89 -32.07
C ALA A 125 37.82 45.61 -32.17
N GLY A 126 37.75 44.98 -33.36
CA GLY A 126 37.11 43.68 -33.55
C GLY A 126 37.79 42.55 -32.80
N ALA A 127 39.13 42.47 -32.89
CA ALA A 127 39.93 41.47 -32.19
C ALA A 127 39.83 41.60 -30.66
N ALA A 128 39.84 42.82 -30.14
CA ALA A 128 39.67 43.08 -28.71
C ALA A 128 38.30 42.59 -28.19
N ARG A 129 37.22 42.82 -28.95
CA ARG A 129 35.88 42.33 -28.60
C ARG A 129 35.80 40.80 -28.64
N ALA A 130 36.41 40.17 -29.64
CA ALA A 130 36.45 38.71 -29.73
C ALA A 130 37.20 38.08 -28.55
N ALA A 131 38.31 38.67 -28.12
CA ALA A 131 39.06 38.21 -26.95
C ALA A 131 38.19 38.25 -25.67
N THR A 132 37.50 39.38 -25.42
CA THR A 132 36.60 39.48 -24.26
C THR A 132 35.44 38.48 -24.29
N GLN A 133 34.94 38.13 -25.47
CA GLN A 133 33.89 37.11 -25.62
C GLN A 133 34.40 35.71 -25.26
N ILE A 134 35.62 35.36 -25.68
CA ILE A 134 36.25 34.07 -25.37
C ILE A 134 36.48 33.93 -23.87
N ASP A 135 36.92 35.00 -23.20
CA ASP A 135 37.12 34.99 -21.74
C ASP A 135 35.82 34.74 -20.98
N LEU A 136 34.73 35.43 -21.37
CA LEU A 136 33.41 35.22 -20.78
C LEU A 136 32.91 33.77 -20.99
N LEU A 137 33.10 33.22 -22.19
CA LEU A 137 32.72 31.83 -22.49
C LEU A 137 33.54 30.83 -21.69
N ASN A 138 34.85 31.05 -21.52
CA ASN A 138 35.69 30.20 -20.67
C ASN A 138 35.23 30.22 -19.20
N GLU A 139 34.86 31.39 -18.67
CA GLU A 139 34.29 31.50 -17.33
C GLU A 139 32.95 30.75 -17.21
N GLN A 140 32.06 30.88 -18.20
CA GLN A 140 30.80 30.14 -18.25
C GLN A 140 31.02 28.62 -18.28
N ILE A 141 31.96 28.13 -19.09
CA ILE A 141 32.30 26.69 -19.15
C ILE A 141 32.83 26.21 -17.81
N ALA A 142 33.68 26.99 -17.14
CA ALA A 142 34.18 26.65 -15.81
C ALA A 142 33.07 26.63 -14.76
N ALA A 143 32.06 27.49 -14.87
CA ALA A 143 30.87 27.45 -14.02
C ALA A 143 30.01 26.20 -14.30
N MET A 144 29.72 25.89 -15.56
CA MET A 144 28.93 24.70 -15.94
C MET A 144 29.61 23.40 -15.51
N ARG A 145 30.95 23.29 -15.65
CA ARG A 145 31.70 22.11 -15.16
C ARG A 145 31.59 21.93 -13.65
N ARG A 146 31.62 23.03 -12.88
CA ARG A 146 31.40 22.99 -11.42
C ARG A 146 29.98 22.55 -11.08
N GLN A 147 28.98 23.00 -11.84
CA GLN A 147 27.59 22.56 -11.66
C GLN A 147 27.40 21.07 -11.98
N LEU A 148 28.00 20.58 -13.07
CA LEU A 148 27.95 19.16 -13.44
C LEU A 148 28.59 18.27 -12.37
N ALA A 149 29.78 18.64 -11.87
CA ALA A 149 30.43 17.90 -10.79
C ALA A 149 29.57 17.84 -9.51
N ALA A 150 28.93 18.96 -9.13
CA ALA A 150 28.04 18.99 -7.98
C ALA A 150 26.78 18.12 -8.17
N LEU A 151 26.26 18.03 -9.40
CA LEU A 151 25.12 17.17 -9.73
C LEU A 151 25.51 15.68 -9.71
N GLU A 152 26.70 15.34 -10.22
CA GLU A 152 27.24 13.97 -10.16
C GLU A 152 27.42 13.51 -8.71
N ASP A 153 27.99 14.35 -7.85
CA ASP A 153 28.14 14.07 -6.42
C ASP A 153 26.79 13.89 -5.71
N ALA A 154 25.81 14.74 -6.04
CA ALA A 154 24.46 14.66 -5.49
C ALA A 154 23.74 13.37 -5.94
N LEU A 155 23.92 12.97 -7.20
CA LEU A 155 23.36 11.73 -7.74
C LEU A 155 23.98 10.51 -7.05
N ALA A 156 25.30 10.45 -6.93
CA ALA A 156 26.00 9.35 -6.26
C ALA A 156 25.58 9.24 -4.77
N ALA A 157 25.42 10.37 -4.09
CA ALA A 157 24.90 10.39 -2.72
C ALA A 157 23.45 9.87 -2.62
N SER A 158 22.59 10.21 -3.59
CA SER A 158 21.21 9.70 -3.65
C SER A 158 21.17 8.20 -3.88
N GLU A 159 21.93 7.68 -4.86
CA GLU A 159 21.98 6.25 -5.17
C GLU A 159 22.45 5.41 -3.97
N ASN A 160 23.43 5.92 -3.22
CA ASN A 160 23.91 5.24 -2.02
C ASN A 160 22.85 5.19 -0.91
N ARG A 161 22.09 6.29 -0.71
CA ARG A 161 20.97 6.31 0.25
C ARG A 161 19.85 5.35 -0.16
N ASP A 162 19.57 5.23 -1.45
CA ASP A 162 18.54 4.32 -1.96
C ASP A 162 18.95 2.85 -1.75
N LYS A 163 20.22 2.50 -2.03
CA LYS A 163 20.76 1.17 -1.73
C LYS A 163 20.65 0.84 -0.24
N GLU A 164 21.01 1.77 0.64
CA GLU A 164 20.93 1.58 2.09
C GLU A 164 19.48 1.43 2.56
N SER A 165 18.55 2.20 1.97
CA SER A 165 17.12 2.12 2.29
C SER A 165 16.51 0.80 1.82
N GLN A 166 16.87 0.31 0.62
CA GLN A 166 16.45 -1.00 0.14
C GLN A 166 16.96 -2.14 1.03
N ALA A 167 18.23 -2.07 1.46
CA ALA A 167 18.80 -3.04 2.38
C ALA A 167 18.06 -3.05 3.74
N ARG A 168 17.72 -1.87 4.28
CA ARG A 168 16.89 -1.75 5.49
C ARG A 168 15.51 -2.36 5.30
N ILE A 169 14.82 -2.07 4.20
CA ILE A 169 13.48 -2.63 3.93
C ILE A 169 13.54 -4.16 3.85
N ALA A 170 14.55 -4.72 3.19
CA ALA A 170 14.73 -6.16 3.10
C ALA A 170 14.99 -6.82 4.48
N ASP A 171 15.83 -6.20 5.32
CA ASP A 171 16.08 -6.67 6.69
C ASP A 171 14.81 -6.61 7.56
N LEU A 172 14.08 -5.49 7.52
CA LEU A 172 12.81 -5.35 8.25
C LEU A 172 11.77 -6.37 7.78
N GLY A 173 11.66 -6.60 6.48
CA GLY A 173 10.76 -7.61 5.90
C GLY A 173 11.10 -9.03 6.40
N SER A 174 12.38 -9.38 6.43
CA SER A 174 12.84 -10.67 6.95
C SER A 174 12.51 -10.85 8.43
N ARG A 175 12.82 -9.84 9.27
CA ARG A 175 12.52 -9.87 10.72
C ARG A 175 11.02 -9.97 10.99
N LEU A 176 10.20 -9.22 10.24
CA LEU A 176 8.76 -9.26 10.37
C LEU A 176 8.22 -10.64 10.01
N ASN A 177 8.70 -11.25 8.92
CA ASN A 177 8.30 -12.59 8.52
C ASN A 177 8.67 -13.65 9.57
N VAL A 178 9.86 -13.55 10.17
CA VAL A 178 10.29 -14.45 11.26
C VAL A 178 9.42 -14.26 12.49
N ALA A 179 9.16 -13.01 12.91
CA ALA A 179 8.32 -12.71 14.07
C ALA A 179 6.87 -13.19 13.85
N LEU A 180 6.33 -12.98 12.64
CA LEU A 180 5.01 -13.46 12.26
C LEU A 180 4.94 -14.99 12.29
N ALA A 181 5.94 -15.67 11.72
CA ALA A 181 6.00 -17.12 11.74
C ALA A 181 6.05 -17.68 13.18
N GLN A 182 6.82 -17.05 14.07
CA GLN A 182 6.88 -17.40 15.50
C GLN A 182 5.51 -17.24 16.17
N LYS A 183 4.81 -16.13 15.92
CA LYS A 183 3.48 -15.87 16.49
C LYS A 183 2.42 -16.84 15.97
N VAL A 184 2.43 -17.14 14.67
CA VAL A 184 1.54 -18.15 14.08
C VAL A 184 1.81 -19.54 14.66
N GLN A 185 3.08 -19.92 14.85
CA GLN A 185 3.45 -21.20 15.46
C GLN A 185 3.02 -21.28 16.92
N GLU A 186 3.19 -20.19 17.68
CA GLU A 186 2.74 -20.07 19.07
C GLU A 186 1.21 -20.25 19.16
N LEU A 187 0.45 -19.54 18.33
CA LEU A 187 -1.01 -19.69 18.25
C LEU A 187 -1.42 -21.11 17.82
N ALA A 188 -0.73 -21.70 16.84
CA ALA A 188 -1.00 -23.06 16.38
C ALA A 188 -0.75 -24.12 17.47
N ARG A 189 0.27 -23.91 18.32
CA ARG A 189 0.54 -24.77 19.48
C ARG A 189 -0.59 -24.68 20.49
N TYR A 190 -0.97 -23.47 20.90
CA TYR A 190 -2.10 -23.28 21.83
C TYR A 190 -3.40 -23.82 21.26
N ARG A 191 -3.64 -23.66 19.95
CA ARG A 191 -4.79 -24.24 19.27
C ARG A 191 -4.77 -25.77 19.37
N SER A 192 -3.63 -26.41 19.11
CA SER A 192 -3.50 -27.88 19.20
C SER A 192 -3.73 -28.39 20.62
N ASP A 193 -3.11 -27.74 21.62
CA ASP A 193 -3.28 -28.10 23.03
C ASP A 193 -4.73 -27.89 23.51
N PHE A 194 -5.36 -26.80 23.04
CA PHE A 194 -6.77 -26.49 23.28
C PHE A 194 -7.69 -27.59 22.75
N PHE A 195 -7.56 -27.98 21.48
CA PHE A 195 -8.42 -28.99 20.87
C PHE A 195 -8.14 -30.39 21.42
N GLY A 196 -6.90 -30.69 21.80
CA GLY A 196 -6.55 -31.94 22.48
C GLY A 196 -7.31 -32.12 23.80
N ARG A 197 -7.27 -31.09 24.66
CA ARG A 197 -7.98 -31.10 25.96
C ARG A 197 -9.49 -31.12 25.78
N LEU A 198 -10.01 -30.32 24.86
CA LEU A 198 -11.45 -30.25 24.64
C LEU A 198 -11.98 -31.56 24.03
N ARG A 199 -11.20 -32.24 23.17
CA ARG A 199 -11.50 -33.61 22.71
C ARG A 199 -11.49 -34.62 23.86
N GLN A 200 -10.60 -34.50 24.84
CA GLN A 200 -10.60 -35.39 26.01
C GLN A 200 -11.86 -35.21 26.89
N ILE A 201 -12.38 -33.99 26.99
CA ILE A 201 -13.57 -33.68 27.79
C ILE A 201 -14.88 -34.04 27.05
N LEU A 202 -14.96 -33.78 25.74
CA LEU A 202 -16.18 -33.92 24.95
C LEU A 202 -16.24 -35.18 24.07
N GLY A 203 -15.12 -35.89 23.88
CA GLY A 203 -14.96 -36.97 22.91
C GLY A 203 -15.63 -38.31 23.25
N SER A 204 -16.35 -38.40 24.37
CA SER A 204 -17.04 -39.62 24.82
C SER A 204 -18.50 -39.72 24.38
N ARG A 205 -19.03 -38.77 23.57
CA ARG A 205 -20.43 -38.76 23.14
C ARG A 205 -20.62 -38.95 21.63
N PRO A 206 -21.67 -39.69 21.21
CA PRO A 206 -21.99 -39.91 19.80
C PRO A 206 -22.56 -38.66 19.10
N ASP A 207 -23.17 -37.74 19.85
CA ASP A 207 -23.89 -36.58 19.32
C ASP A 207 -22.99 -35.38 18.97
N ILE A 208 -21.72 -35.42 19.39
CA ILE A 208 -20.72 -34.37 19.17
C ILE A 208 -19.58 -34.95 18.36
N ARG A 209 -19.35 -34.41 17.17
CA ARG A 209 -18.22 -34.83 16.32
C ARG A 209 -17.15 -33.75 16.31
N VAL A 210 -15.91 -34.17 16.50
CA VAL A 210 -14.73 -33.31 16.34
C VAL A 210 -14.20 -33.50 14.93
N VAL A 211 -14.29 -32.46 14.10
CA VAL A 211 -13.79 -32.46 12.71
C VAL A 211 -12.72 -31.38 12.60
N GLY A 212 -11.45 -31.79 12.58
CA GLY A 212 -10.33 -30.85 12.60
C GLY A 212 -10.33 -29.99 13.86
N ASP A 213 -10.53 -28.68 13.70
CA ASP A 213 -10.60 -27.66 14.75
C ASP A 213 -12.05 -27.19 15.02
N ARG A 214 -13.05 -28.04 14.74
CA ARG A 214 -14.47 -27.71 14.88
C ARG A 214 -15.22 -28.76 15.68
N PHE A 215 -16.11 -28.31 16.56
CA PHE A 215 -17.12 -29.13 17.22
C PHE A 215 -18.43 -29.02 16.46
N VAL A 216 -18.91 -30.14 15.95
CA VAL A 216 -20.12 -30.19 15.14
C VAL A 216 -21.23 -30.86 15.93
N LEU A 217 -22.32 -30.12 16.14
CA LEU A 217 -23.56 -30.61 16.74
C LEU A 217 -24.68 -30.58 15.72
N GLN A 218 -25.46 -31.65 15.62
CA GLN A 218 -26.66 -31.65 14.79
C GLN A 218 -27.70 -30.68 15.33
N SER A 219 -28.34 -29.93 14.43
CA SER A 219 -29.30 -28.88 14.82
C SER A 219 -30.51 -29.48 15.55
N GLU A 220 -30.92 -30.70 15.22
CA GLU A 220 -32.08 -31.40 15.80
C GLU A 220 -31.94 -31.68 17.28
N VAL A 221 -30.70 -31.80 17.77
CA VAL A 221 -30.40 -31.97 19.19
C VAL A 221 -30.74 -30.69 19.96
N LEU A 222 -30.50 -29.53 19.33
CA LEU A 222 -30.64 -28.22 19.96
C LEU A 222 -31.98 -27.56 19.68
N PHE A 223 -32.57 -27.81 18.50
CA PHE A 223 -33.69 -27.06 17.96
C PHE A 223 -34.74 -27.99 17.35
N PRO A 224 -36.02 -27.61 17.38
CA PRO A 224 -37.03 -28.21 16.50
C PRO A 224 -36.76 -27.87 15.01
N ALA A 225 -37.36 -28.64 14.11
CA ALA A 225 -37.29 -28.36 12.67
C ALA A 225 -37.84 -26.96 12.37
N GLY A 226 -37.14 -26.19 11.53
CA GLY A 226 -37.53 -24.84 11.14
C GLY A 226 -37.54 -23.79 12.26
N SER A 227 -37.06 -24.10 13.46
CA SER A 227 -37.06 -23.19 14.61
C SER A 227 -35.64 -22.83 15.04
N ALA A 228 -35.49 -21.66 15.67
CA ALA A 228 -34.29 -21.20 16.36
C ALA A 228 -34.47 -21.13 17.89
N THR A 229 -35.60 -21.61 18.42
CA THR A 229 -35.82 -21.72 19.87
C THR A 229 -35.17 -22.99 20.39
N LEU A 230 -34.30 -22.85 21.38
CA LEU A 230 -33.63 -23.99 22.01
C LEU A 230 -34.64 -24.90 22.70
N LYS A 231 -34.46 -26.20 22.52
CA LYS A 231 -35.16 -27.25 23.23
C LYS A 231 -34.77 -27.25 24.72
N PRO A 232 -35.70 -27.49 25.66
CA PRO A 232 -35.34 -27.72 27.06
C PRO A 232 -34.32 -28.85 27.22
N GLU A 233 -34.42 -29.89 26.39
CA GLU A 233 -33.52 -31.06 26.39
C GLU A 233 -32.09 -30.70 25.95
N ALA A 234 -31.88 -29.55 25.30
CA ALA A 234 -30.57 -29.06 24.90
C ALA A 234 -29.78 -28.46 26.07
N ALA A 235 -30.45 -28.05 27.16
CA ALA A 235 -29.81 -27.34 28.27
C ALA A 235 -28.63 -28.12 28.90
N PRO A 236 -28.74 -29.42 29.23
CA PRO A 236 -27.65 -30.19 29.82
C PRO A 236 -26.44 -30.36 28.90
N GLU A 237 -26.63 -30.28 27.58
CA GLU A 237 -25.53 -30.32 26.61
C GLU A 237 -24.81 -28.97 26.57
N LEU A 238 -25.57 -27.87 26.50
CA LEU A 238 -25.01 -26.53 26.53
C LEU A 238 -24.31 -26.21 27.86
N ASP A 239 -24.79 -26.76 28.99
CA ASP A 239 -24.11 -26.65 30.30
C ASP A 239 -22.72 -27.30 30.30
N ARG A 240 -22.61 -28.50 29.73
CA ARG A 240 -21.32 -29.20 29.64
C ARG A 240 -20.34 -28.47 28.73
N ILE A 241 -20.80 -28.00 27.58
CA ILE A 241 -19.98 -27.21 26.65
C ILE A 241 -19.52 -25.92 27.34
N ALA A 242 -20.43 -25.20 28.00
CA ALA A 242 -20.10 -23.96 28.71
C ALA A 242 -19.08 -24.18 29.83
N GLY A 243 -19.25 -25.23 30.64
CA GLY A 243 -18.31 -25.60 31.69
C GLY A 243 -16.91 -25.89 31.13
N ALA A 244 -16.83 -26.68 30.06
CA ALA A 244 -15.56 -26.99 29.40
C ALA A 244 -14.86 -25.72 28.87
N ILE A 245 -15.61 -24.79 28.27
CA ILE A 245 -15.08 -23.51 27.79
C ILE A 245 -14.58 -22.65 28.96
N LEU A 246 -15.32 -22.58 30.07
CA LEU A 246 -14.94 -21.78 31.23
C LEU A 246 -13.67 -22.31 31.90
N ASP A 247 -13.55 -23.62 32.11
CA ASP A 247 -12.34 -24.23 32.69
C ASP A 247 -11.11 -24.03 31.80
N LEU A 248 -11.32 -23.97 30.49
CA LEU A 248 -10.28 -23.73 29.50
C LEU A 248 -9.89 -22.26 29.42
N SER A 249 -10.86 -21.34 29.51
CA SER A 249 -10.61 -19.90 29.51
C SER A 249 -9.63 -19.45 30.60
N ARG A 250 -9.56 -20.19 31.72
CA ARG A 250 -8.63 -19.94 32.83
C ARG A 250 -7.18 -20.32 32.52
N GLN A 251 -6.95 -21.17 31.52
CA GLN A 251 -5.62 -21.66 31.13
C GLN A 251 -5.02 -20.88 29.96
N ILE A 252 -5.85 -20.17 29.18
CA ILE A 252 -5.39 -19.38 28.05
C ILE A 252 -4.87 -18.03 28.56
N PRO A 253 -3.62 -17.66 28.25
CA PRO A 253 -3.08 -16.33 28.60
C PRO A 253 -3.97 -15.18 28.13
N ALA A 254 -4.09 -14.14 28.95
CA ALA A 254 -5.01 -13.03 28.71
C ALA A 254 -4.66 -12.19 27.48
N ASP A 255 -3.39 -12.19 27.09
CA ASP A 255 -2.81 -11.52 25.92
C ASP A 255 -3.16 -12.21 24.59
N ILE A 256 -3.67 -13.44 24.61
CA ILE A 256 -4.15 -14.11 23.41
C ILE A 256 -5.59 -13.64 23.10
N PRO A 257 -5.83 -12.98 21.95
CA PRO A 257 -7.13 -12.43 21.59
C PRO A 257 -8.05 -13.51 21.00
N TRP A 258 -8.19 -14.66 21.69
CA TRP A 258 -9.06 -15.74 21.26
C TRP A 258 -10.56 -15.40 21.39
N VAL A 259 -11.36 -15.98 20.51
CA VAL A 259 -12.83 -15.98 20.55
C VAL A 259 -13.38 -17.35 20.15
N LEU A 260 -14.51 -17.73 20.73
CA LEU A 260 -15.28 -18.90 20.32
C LEU A 260 -16.34 -18.47 19.31
N ARG A 261 -16.19 -18.95 18.09
CA ARG A 261 -17.12 -18.71 17.00
C ARG A 261 -18.12 -19.86 16.89
N VAL A 262 -19.40 -19.51 16.90
CA VAL A 262 -20.54 -20.43 16.76
C VAL A 262 -21.16 -20.19 15.39
N ASP A 263 -21.08 -21.17 14.51
CA ASP A 263 -21.49 -21.10 13.11
C ASP A 263 -22.76 -21.92 12.89
N GLY A 264 -23.82 -21.26 12.39
CA GLY A 264 -25.07 -21.90 12.01
C GLY A 264 -25.08 -22.32 10.55
N HIS A 265 -25.59 -23.53 10.28
CA HIS A 265 -25.78 -24.06 8.94
C HIS A 265 -27.17 -24.66 8.74
N THR A 266 -27.65 -24.65 7.50
CA THR A 266 -28.88 -25.32 7.06
C THR A 266 -28.55 -26.38 6.00
N ASP A 267 -29.55 -27.18 5.63
CA ASP A 267 -29.49 -27.93 4.39
C ASP A 267 -29.91 -27.06 3.19
N VAL A 268 -29.84 -27.63 1.99
CA VAL A 268 -30.14 -26.94 0.72
C VAL A 268 -31.62 -26.67 0.50
N ARG A 269 -32.52 -27.25 1.31
CA ARG A 269 -33.96 -27.01 1.14
C ARG A 269 -34.28 -25.58 1.55
N PRO A 270 -35.00 -24.83 0.72
CA PRO A 270 -35.29 -23.43 1.02
C PRO A 270 -36.29 -23.32 2.18
N ILE A 271 -36.03 -22.39 3.10
CA ILE A 271 -37.01 -21.91 4.07
C ILE A 271 -37.47 -20.51 3.69
N ALA A 272 -38.78 -20.30 3.65
CA ALA A 272 -39.41 -19.01 3.35
C ALA A 272 -40.63 -18.82 4.25
N SER A 273 -40.37 -18.69 5.56
CA SER A 273 -41.41 -18.42 6.57
C SER A 273 -41.41 -16.94 6.95
N ALA A 274 -42.50 -16.45 7.55
CA ALA A 274 -42.57 -15.08 8.06
C ALA A 274 -41.47 -14.78 9.10
N GLN A 275 -41.09 -15.78 9.90
CA GLN A 275 -40.04 -15.65 10.92
C GLN A 275 -38.63 -15.80 10.34
N PHE A 276 -38.46 -16.68 9.35
CA PHE A 276 -37.18 -16.94 8.68
C PHE A 276 -37.39 -16.88 7.16
N PRO A 277 -37.16 -15.70 6.54
CA PRO A 277 -37.34 -15.51 5.10
C PRO A 277 -36.31 -16.26 4.25
N SER A 278 -35.21 -16.72 4.84
CA SER A 278 -34.13 -17.42 4.16
C SER A 278 -33.35 -18.34 5.11
N ASN A 279 -32.59 -19.26 4.52
CA ASN A 279 -31.66 -20.14 5.24
C ASN A 279 -30.57 -19.35 5.99
N TRP A 280 -30.14 -18.20 5.45
CA TRP A 280 -29.30 -17.23 6.16
C TRP A 280 -29.94 -16.76 7.46
N SER A 281 -31.23 -16.41 7.42
CA SER A 281 -31.95 -15.92 8.59
C SER A 281 -32.09 -17.01 9.66
N LEU A 282 -32.42 -18.24 9.26
CA LEU A 282 -32.55 -19.38 10.19
C LEU A 282 -31.20 -19.74 10.83
N SER A 283 -30.14 -19.86 10.02
CA SER A 283 -28.81 -20.19 10.52
C SER A 283 -28.26 -19.12 11.46
N ALA A 284 -28.42 -17.84 11.12
CA ALA A 284 -28.04 -16.72 11.99
C ALA A 284 -28.78 -16.76 13.33
N ALA A 285 -30.11 -16.92 13.29
CA ALA A 285 -30.92 -16.96 14.49
C ALA A 285 -30.54 -18.12 15.42
N ARG A 286 -30.26 -19.31 14.86
CA ARG A 286 -29.79 -20.47 15.63
C ARG A 286 -28.42 -20.22 16.26
N ALA A 287 -27.46 -19.68 15.51
CA ALA A 287 -26.13 -19.36 16.04
C ALA A 287 -26.22 -18.34 17.20
N ILE A 288 -27.03 -17.29 17.03
CA ILE A 288 -27.27 -16.27 18.06
C ILE A 288 -27.93 -16.89 19.30
N ALA A 289 -28.92 -17.77 19.14
CA ALA A 289 -29.59 -18.43 20.27
C ALA A 289 -28.60 -19.26 21.12
N VAL A 290 -27.67 -19.97 20.47
CA VAL A 290 -26.59 -20.69 21.17
C VAL A 290 -25.64 -19.73 21.86
N VAL A 291 -25.20 -18.65 21.20
CA VAL A 291 -24.35 -17.62 21.82
C VAL A 291 -25.00 -17.01 23.06
N GLN A 292 -26.28 -16.64 22.97
CA GLN A 292 -27.04 -16.10 24.11
C GLN A 292 -27.14 -17.10 25.26
N ALA A 293 -27.36 -18.39 24.95
CA ALA A 293 -27.35 -19.44 25.96
C ALA A 293 -25.98 -19.61 26.62
N MET A 294 -24.88 -19.48 25.86
CA MET A 294 -23.52 -19.53 26.39
C MET A 294 -23.20 -18.33 27.30
N VAL A 295 -23.65 -17.13 26.91
CA VAL A 295 -23.55 -15.93 27.75
C VAL A 295 -24.32 -16.11 29.06
N ALA A 296 -25.55 -16.64 28.99
CA ALA A 296 -26.35 -16.91 30.18
C ALA A 296 -25.70 -17.92 31.15
N LYS A 297 -24.80 -18.76 30.64
CA LYS A 297 -24.01 -19.74 31.41
C LYS A 297 -22.66 -19.19 31.89
N GLY A 298 -22.39 -17.90 31.69
CA GLY A 298 -21.24 -17.20 32.26
C GLY A 298 -20.05 -17.00 31.32
N ILE A 299 -20.14 -17.40 30.05
CA ILE A 299 -19.06 -17.10 29.08
C ILE A 299 -19.10 -15.61 28.72
N PRO A 300 -17.97 -14.88 28.81
CA PRO A 300 -17.92 -13.46 28.46
C PRO A 300 -18.37 -13.21 27.02
N ALA A 301 -19.31 -12.30 26.82
CA ALA A 301 -19.85 -11.99 25.49
C ALA A 301 -18.76 -11.55 24.49
N GLN A 302 -17.69 -10.90 24.96
CA GLN A 302 -16.56 -10.47 24.15
C GLN A 302 -15.72 -11.63 23.60
N ARG A 303 -15.88 -12.85 24.15
CA ARG A 303 -15.22 -14.08 23.72
C ARG A 303 -16.12 -14.93 22.80
N LEU A 304 -17.28 -14.41 22.37
CA LEU A 304 -18.23 -15.16 21.55
C LEU A 304 -18.52 -14.42 20.24
N LEU A 305 -18.58 -15.18 19.14
CA LEU A 305 -19.02 -14.71 17.83
C LEU A 305 -20.10 -15.64 17.29
N ALA A 306 -21.10 -15.07 16.61
CA ALA A 306 -22.09 -15.83 15.86
C ALA A 306 -21.82 -15.65 14.36
N GLY A 307 -21.63 -16.76 13.64
CA GLY A 307 -21.59 -16.80 12.19
C GLY A 307 -22.81 -17.51 11.62
N ALA A 308 -23.22 -17.10 10.43
CA ALA A 308 -24.25 -17.76 9.65
C ALA A 308 -23.65 -18.14 8.31
N PHE A 309 -24.07 -19.27 7.74
CA PHE A 309 -23.62 -19.71 6.43
C PHE A 309 -24.74 -20.24 5.53
N GLY A 310 -25.97 -20.33 6.05
CA GLY A 310 -27.08 -20.98 5.36
C GLY A 310 -26.69 -22.36 4.85
N GLU A 311 -27.04 -22.61 3.59
CA GLU A 311 -26.80 -23.83 2.83
C GLU A 311 -25.43 -23.87 2.12
N PHE A 312 -24.69 -22.76 2.11
CA PHE A 312 -23.55 -22.55 1.20
C PHE A 312 -22.23 -23.19 1.66
N GLN A 313 -22.26 -23.93 2.77
CA GLN A 313 -21.13 -24.75 3.23
C GLN A 313 -21.63 -26.15 3.62
N PRO A 314 -22.05 -26.99 2.63
CA PRO A 314 -22.44 -28.36 2.90
C PRO A 314 -21.21 -29.19 3.28
N ILE A 315 -21.34 -30.01 4.33
CA ILE A 315 -20.34 -31.05 4.66
C ILE A 315 -20.63 -32.36 3.93
N ASP A 316 -21.85 -32.49 3.42
CA ASP A 316 -22.29 -33.63 2.64
C ASP A 316 -23.08 -33.15 1.42
N PRO A 317 -22.59 -33.37 0.20
CA PRO A 317 -23.28 -32.95 -1.02
C PRO A 317 -24.49 -33.85 -1.37
N GLY A 318 -24.73 -34.92 -0.63
CA GLY A 318 -25.84 -35.85 -0.85
C GLY A 318 -27.22 -35.21 -0.69
N THR A 319 -28.23 -35.85 -1.28
CA THR A 319 -29.63 -35.39 -1.31
C THR A 319 -30.57 -36.27 -0.49
N THR A 320 -30.04 -37.04 0.46
CA THR A 320 -30.83 -37.89 1.39
C THR A 320 -31.13 -37.17 2.69
N GLU A 321 -32.12 -37.65 3.47
CA GLU A 321 -32.42 -37.03 4.79
C GLU A 321 -31.24 -37.10 5.75
N GLU A 322 -30.42 -38.14 5.67
CA GLU A 322 -29.19 -38.26 6.46
C GLU A 322 -28.19 -37.17 6.06
N ALA A 323 -28.02 -36.91 4.76
CA ALA A 323 -27.16 -35.84 4.26
C ALA A 323 -27.67 -34.46 4.69
N TYR A 324 -28.98 -34.24 4.59
CA TYR A 324 -29.60 -33.00 5.06
C TYR A 324 -29.44 -32.82 6.58
N ALA A 325 -29.65 -33.85 7.38
CA ALA A 325 -29.44 -33.81 8.84
C ALA A 325 -27.97 -33.53 9.19
N ARG A 326 -27.02 -34.07 8.43
CA ARG A 326 -25.60 -33.73 8.60
C ARG A 326 -25.33 -32.26 8.29
N ASN A 327 -25.93 -31.70 7.25
CA ASN A 327 -25.73 -30.30 6.86
C ASN A 327 -26.38 -29.31 7.84
N ARG A 328 -27.54 -29.65 8.41
CA ARG A 328 -28.19 -28.87 9.48
C ARG A 328 -27.44 -29.01 10.80
N ARG A 329 -26.43 -28.16 11.03
CA ARG A 329 -25.56 -28.26 12.21
C ARG A 329 -25.19 -26.90 12.79
N ILE A 330 -24.75 -26.94 14.03
CA ILE A 330 -24.00 -25.87 14.68
C ILE A 330 -22.55 -26.31 14.75
N GLU A 331 -21.64 -25.48 14.24
CA GLU A 331 -20.21 -25.68 14.41
C GLU A 331 -19.68 -24.70 15.45
N MET A 332 -18.79 -25.13 16.33
CA MET A 332 -18.08 -24.25 17.25
C MET A 332 -16.58 -24.38 17.01
N LYS A 333 -15.88 -23.26 16.89
CA LYS A 333 -14.42 -23.24 16.71
C LYS A 333 -13.77 -22.10 17.47
N LEU A 334 -12.55 -22.33 17.94
CA LEU A 334 -11.72 -21.28 18.51
C LEU A 334 -11.00 -20.55 17.37
N THR A 335 -11.05 -19.22 17.38
CA THR A 335 -10.37 -18.38 16.40
C THR A 335 -9.80 -17.13 17.06
N GLU A 336 -9.08 -16.33 16.30
CA GLU A 336 -8.58 -15.03 16.75
C GLU A 336 -9.62 -13.95 16.47
N ARG A 337 -9.64 -12.91 17.31
CA ARG A 337 -10.52 -11.75 17.13
C ARG A 337 -10.09 -10.87 15.96
#